data_AF-A0A173L1K1-F1
#
_entry.id   AF-A0A173L1K1-F1
#
_cell.length_a   1.000
_cell.length_b   1.000
_cell.length_c   1.000
_cell.angle_alpha   90.00
_cell.angle_beta   90.00
_cell.angle_gamma   90.00
#
_symmetry.space_group_name_H-M   'P 1'
#
loop_
_entity.id
_entity.type
_entity.pdbx_description
1 polymer ?
#
loop_
_entity_poly.entity_id
_entity_poly.type
_entity_poly.pdbx_seq_one_letter_code
_entity_poly.pdbx_strand_id
1 'polypeptide(L)'
;MHAAIDFLAKMVELAGVAIIVGGTFLSSAYFLRGGVRGDWRQAYDRYRANLGRGILLGLELLVGADIMSTVTAPLTFTSLGLLAAIVVIRTFLSFSLETEIEGCWPWQRSRRAGAEDVR
;
A
#
# COMPACT_ATOMS: atom_id res chain seq x y z
N MET A 1 5.23 -27.45 -9.32
CA MET A 1 4.93 -26.60 -8.16
C MET A 1 5.24 -25.13 -8.48
N HIS A 2 6.51 -24.70 -8.47
CA HIS A 2 6.96 -23.30 -8.67
C HIS A 2 6.10 -22.45 -9.62
N ALA A 3 6.02 -22.80 -10.91
CA ALA A 3 5.30 -22.01 -11.92
C ALA A 3 3.82 -21.69 -11.59
N ALA A 4 3.13 -22.50 -10.78
CA ALA A 4 1.77 -22.19 -10.33
C ALA A 4 1.74 -21.12 -9.22
N ILE A 5 2.75 -21.12 -8.35
CA ILE A 5 2.92 -20.12 -7.29
C ILE A 5 3.46 -18.81 -7.89
N ASP A 6 4.37 -18.88 -8.85
CA ASP A 6 4.87 -17.70 -9.59
C ASP A 6 3.76 -17.00 -10.38
N PHE A 7 2.79 -17.77 -10.92
CA PHE A 7 1.60 -17.24 -11.55
C PHE A 7 0.64 -16.60 -10.52
N LEU A 8 0.39 -17.26 -9.38
CA LEU A 8 -0.40 -16.71 -8.28
C LEU A 8 0.17 -15.39 -7.74
N ALA A 9 1.48 -15.34 -7.47
CA ALA A 9 2.15 -14.13 -6.99
C ALA A 9 1.94 -12.95 -7.95
N LYS A 10 2.11 -13.17 -9.26
CA LYS A 10 1.87 -12.15 -10.30
C LYS A 10 0.40 -11.74 -10.41
N MET A 11 -0.55 -12.65 -10.18
CA MET A 11 -1.98 -12.30 -10.16
C MET A 11 -2.33 -11.44 -8.93
N VAL A 12 -1.75 -11.72 -7.75
CA VAL A 12 -1.95 -10.90 -6.54
C VAL A 12 -1.28 -9.53 -6.68
N GLU A 13 -0.05 -9.49 -7.24
CA GLU A 13 0.65 -8.25 -7.57
C GLU A 13 -0.18 -7.37 -8.52
N LEU A 14 -0.63 -7.94 -9.64
CA LEU A 14 -1.45 -7.24 -10.64
C LEU A 14 -2.78 -6.74 -10.04
N ALA A 15 -3.43 -7.53 -9.18
CA ALA A 15 -4.66 -7.15 -8.50
C ALA A 15 -4.46 -5.99 -7.52
N GLY A 16 -3.40 -6.01 -6.71
CA GLY A 16 -3.07 -4.93 -5.80
C GLY A 16 -2.71 -3.64 -6.54
N VAL A 17 -1.90 -3.72 -7.60
CA VAL A 17 -1.60 -2.56 -8.47
C VAL A 17 -2.88 -2.00 -9.12
N ALA A 18 -3.77 -2.87 -9.61
CA ALA A 18 -5.05 -2.45 -10.19
C ALA A 18 -5.97 -1.77 -9.16
N ILE A 19 -5.93 -2.18 -7.88
CA ILE A 19 -6.68 -1.53 -6.80
C ILE A 19 -6.09 -0.16 -6.45
N ILE A 20 -4.76 -0.01 -6.37
CA ILE A 20 -4.11 1.29 -6.12
C ILE A 20 -4.42 2.26 -7.27
N VAL A 21 -4.19 1.84 -8.52
CA VAL A 21 -4.40 2.68 -9.70
C VAL A 21 -5.90 3.00 -9.88
N GLY A 22 -6.77 1.99 -9.80
CA GLY A 22 -8.22 2.15 -9.95
C GLY A 22 -8.83 3.01 -8.84
N GLY A 23 -8.46 2.76 -7.57
CA GLY A 23 -8.88 3.56 -6.42
C GLY A 23 -8.42 5.02 -6.52
N THR A 24 -7.21 5.25 -7.04
CA THR A 24 -6.70 6.59 -7.33
C THR A 24 -7.53 7.26 -8.43
N PHE A 25 -7.70 6.60 -9.58
CA PHE A 25 -8.40 7.17 -10.74
C PHE A 25 -9.87 7.47 -10.44
N LEU A 26 -10.57 6.56 -9.75
CA LEU A 26 -11.94 6.76 -9.28
C LEU A 26 -12.02 7.93 -8.30
N SER A 27 -11.14 7.99 -7.30
CA SER A 27 -11.14 9.09 -6.32
C SER A 27 -10.92 10.44 -6.99
N SER A 28 -9.97 10.54 -7.92
CA SER A 28 -9.70 11.77 -8.68
C SER A 28 -10.88 12.18 -9.56
N ALA A 29 -11.54 11.22 -10.23
CA ALA A 29 -12.75 11.47 -11.01
C ALA A 29 -13.92 11.96 -10.13
N TYR A 30 -14.11 11.37 -8.93
CA TYR A 30 -15.11 11.84 -7.97
C TYR A 30 -14.79 13.22 -7.40
N PHE A 31 -13.52 13.52 -7.12
CA PHE A 31 -13.09 14.85 -6.65
C PHE A 31 -13.38 15.94 -7.69
N LEU A 32 -12.93 15.75 -8.93
CA LEU A 32 -13.18 16.68 -10.04
C LEU A 32 -14.68 16.89 -10.28
N ARG A 33 -15.48 15.81 -10.25
CA ARG A 33 -16.93 15.88 -10.47
C ARG A 33 -17.70 16.45 -9.27
N GLY A 34 -17.11 16.41 -8.08
CA GLY A 34 -17.65 16.99 -6.84
C GLY A 34 -17.38 18.49 -6.73
N GLY A 35 -16.15 18.95 -6.98
CA GLY A 35 -15.77 20.36 -6.91
C GLY A 35 -16.52 21.26 -7.91
N VAL A 36 -16.92 20.71 -9.06
CA VAL A 36 -17.79 21.40 -10.05
C VAL A 36 -19.24 21.57 -9.54
N ARG A 37 -19.61 20.98 -8.39
CA ARG A 37 -20.99 20.94 -7.87
C ARG A 37 -21.16 21.33 -6.39
N GLY A 38 -20.11 21.70 -5.67
CA GLY A 38 -20.23 22.01 -4.24
C GLY A 38 -18.94 22.46 -3.56
N ASP A 39 -18.93 22.44 -2.23
CA ASP A 39 -17.81 22.91 -1.40
C ASP A 39 -16.55 22.02 -1.56
N TRP A 40 -15.49 22.65 -2.05
CA TRP A 40 -14.18 22.05 -2.27
C TRP A 40 -13.55 21.43 -1.01
N ARG A 41 -13.82 21.97 0.19
CA ARG A 41 -13.34 21.36 1.45
C ARG A 41 -13.90 19.96 1.62
N GLN A 42 -15.22 19.81 1.55
CA GLN A 42 -15.87 18.53 1.79
C GLN A 42 -15.62 17.53 0.64
N ALA A 43 -15.33 18.02 -0.58
CA ALA A 43 -14.84 17.18 -1.67
C ALA A 43 -13.41 16.66 -1.40
N TYR A 44 -12.51 17.51 -0.88
CA TYR A 44 -11.13 17.16 -0.57
C TYR A 44 -11.01 16.14 0.58
N ASP A 45 -11.78 16.30 1.65
CA ASP A 45 -11.77 15.35 2.78
C ASP A 45 -12.24 13.95 2.34
N ARG A 46 -13.30 13.87 1.53
CA ARG A 46 -13.78 12.62 0.94
C ARG A 46 -12.76 12.02 -0.04
N TYR A 47 -12.06 12.86 -0.81
CA TYR A 47 -10.99 12.43 -1.71
C TYR A 47 -9.83 11.77 -0.95
N ARG A 48 -9.30 12.43 0.10
CA ARG A 48 -8.23 11.87 0.94
C ARG A 48 -8.67 10.59 1.65
N ALA A 49 -9.91 10.53 2.16
CA ALA A 49 -10.46 9.34 2.81
C ALA A 49 -10.73 8.15 1.85
N ASN A 50 -10.95 8.40 0.56
CA ASN A 50 -11.09 7.35 -0.44
C ASN A 50 -9.73 6.88 -0.97
N LEU A 51 -8.81 7.81 -1.25
CA LEU A 51 -7.42 7.49 -1.61
C LEU A 51 -6.74 6.64 -0.54
N GLY A 52 -6.75 7.08 0.73
CA GLY A 52 -6.07 6.38 1.81
C GLY A 52 -6.53 4.94 1.97
N ARG A 53 -7.85 4.68 1.87
CA ARG A 53 -8.42 3.33 1.90
C ARG A 53 -8.03 2.49 0.68
N GLY A 54 -8.04 3.05 -0.52
CA GLY A 54 -7.63 2.35 -1.74
C GLY A 54 -6.14 1.99 -1.76
N ILE A 55 -5.29 2.90 -1.26
CA ILE A 55 -3.84 2.69 -1.15
C ILE A 55 -3.54 1.63 -0.09
N LEU A 56 -4.14 1.71 1.11
CA LEU A 56 -3.88 0.79 2.22
C LEU A 56 -4.30 -0.65 1.87
N LEU A 57 -5.50 -0.84 1.31
CA LEU A 57 -5.99 -2.16 0.86
C LEU A 57 -5.14 -2.71 -0.30
N GLY A 58 -4.63 -1.84 -1.17
CA GLY A 58 -3.65 -2.18 -2.19
C GLY A 58 -2.30 -2.61 -1.63
N LEU A 59 -1.80 -1.95 -0.58
CA LEU A 59 -0.54 -2.29 0.11
C LEU A 59 -0.63 -3.64 0.82
N GLU A 60 -1.76 -3.97 1.47
CA GLU A 60 -2.00 -5.29 2.08
C GLU A 60 -1.82 -6.43 1.04
N LEU A 61 -2.41 -6.27 -0.15
CA LEU A 61 -2.25 -7.20 -1.27
C LEU A 61 -0.82 -7.25 -1.82
N LEU A 62 -0.18 -6.08 -1.98
CA LEU A 62 1.21 -5.99 -2.45
C LEU A 62 2.17 -6.71 -1.50
N VAL A 63 2.02 -6.54 -0.18
CA VAL A 63 2.84 -7.24 0.83
C VAL A 63 2.65 -8.76 0.73
N GLY A 64 1.41 -9.23 0.54
CA GLY A 64 1.13 -10.66 0.30
C GLY A 64 1.83 -11.22 -0.94
N ALA A 65 1.86 -10.47 -2.06
CA ALA A 65 2.54 -10.89 -3.29
C ALA A 65 4.06 -11.04 -3.11
N ASP A 66 4.70 -10.14 -2.35
CA ASP A 66 6.15 -10.19 -2.06
C ASP A 66 6.53 -11.41 -1.23
N ILE A 67 5.69 -11.77 -0.25
CA ILE A 67 5.90 -12.95 0.58
C ILE A 67 5.81 -14.23 -0.28
N MET A 68 4.90 -14.28 -1.26
CA MET A 68 4.86 -15.41 -2.21
C MET A 68 6.11 -15.44 -3.11
N SER A 69 6.51 -14.29 -3.65
CA SER A 69 7.68 -14.14 -4.55
C SER A 69 9.00 -14.54 -3.86
N THR A 70 9.18 -14.17 -2.59
CA THR A 70 10.36 -14.54 -1.81
C THR A 70 10.42 -16.02 -1.43
N VAL A 71 9.28 -16.70 -1.35
CA VAL A 71 9.19 -18.15 -1.05
C VAL A 71 9.45 -19.03 -2.28
N THR A 72 9.21 -18.55 -3.52
CA THR A 72 9.49 -19.35 -4.73
C THR A 72 10.89 -19.19 -5.31
N ALA A 73 11.58 -18.10 -5.00
CA ALA A 73 12.86 -17.74 -5.60
C ALA A 73 13.97 -18.78 -5.31
N PRO A 74 14.73 -19.23 -6.33
CA PRO A 74 15.84 -20.16 -6.12
C PRO A 74 17.00 -19.46 -5.39
N LEU A 75 17.37 -19.97 -4.21
CA LEU A 75 18.37 -19.42 -3.28
C LEU A 75 19.82 -19.50 -3.79
N THR A 76 20.08 -18.89 -4.93
CA THR A 76 21.41 -18.65 -5.51
C THR A 76 21.89 -17.26 -5.10
N PHE A 77 23.15 -17.12 -4.68
CA PHE A 77 23.67 -15.87 -4.11
C PHE A 77 23.42 -14.62 -4.99
N THR A 78 23.56 -14.72 -6.31
CA THR A 78 23.29 -13.62 -7.24
C THR A 78 21.81 -13.22 -7.27
N SER A 79 20.91 -14.20 -7.37
CA SER A 79 19.45 -13.97 -7.41
C SER A 79 18.92 -13.47 -6.06
N LEU A 80 19.45 -14.02 -4.96
CA LEU A 80 19.19 -13.56 -3.60
C LEU A 80 19.63 -12.10 -3.40
N GLY A 81 20.78 -11.68 -3.91
CA GLY A 81 21.24 -10.30 -3.82
C GLY A 81 20.29 -9.32 -4.51
N LEU A 82 19.83 -9.65 -5.72
CA LEU A 82 18.84 -8.86 -6.46
C LEU A 82 17.48 -8.82 -5.76
N LEU A 83 16.99 -9.97 -5.31
CA LEU A 83 15.72 -10.09 -4.59
C LEU A 83 15.75 -9.31 -3.26
N ALA A 84 16.80 -9.47 -2.47
CA ALA A 84 16.97 -8.76 -1.20
C ALA A 84 17.08 -7.24 -1.40
N ALA A 85 17.76 -6.78 -2.46
CA ALA A 85 17.82 -5.36 -2.80
C ALA A 85 16.41 -4.82 -3.14
N ILE A 86 15.62 -5.53 -3.94
CA ILE A 86 14.25 -5.14 -4.27
C ILE A 86 13.35 -5.10 -3.03
N VAL A 87 13.41 -6.13 -2.17
CA VAL A 87 12.65 -6.18 -0.92
C VAL A 87 13.04 -5.03 0.02
N VAL A 88 14.34 -4.74 0.19
CA VAL A 88 14.82 -3.60 1.01
C VAL A 88 14.32 -2.27 0.45
N ILE A 89 14.42 -2.04 -0.86
CA ILE A 89 13.89 -0.83 -1.52
C ILE A 89 12.39 -0.70 -1.27
N ARG A 90 11.63 -1.78 -1.42
CA ARG A 90 10.18 -1.78 -1.24
C ARG A 90 9.77 -1.53 0.20
N THR A 91 10.41 -2.20 1.17
CA THR A 91 10.19 -1.96 2.60
C THR A 91 10.46 -0.50 2.95
N PHE A 92 11.57 0.08 2.46
CA PHE A 92 11.90 1.49 2.68
C PHE A 92 10.87 2.45 2.06
N LEU A 93 10.45 2.21 0.80
CA LEU A 93 9.46 3.06 0.12
C LEU A 93 8.09 2.98 0.78
N SER A 94 7.59 1.79 1.12
CA SER A 94 6.31 1.62 1.82
C SER A 94 6.34 2.31 3.20
N PHE A 95 7.42 2.14 3.96
CA PHE A 95 7.61 2.77 5.27
C PHE A 95 7.68 4.31 5.19
N SER A 96 8.34 4.85 4.16
CA SER A 96 8.41 6.29 3.92
C SER A 96 7.05 6.88 3.50
N LEU A 97 6.28 6.17 2.67
CA LEU A 97 4.94 6.60 2.27
C LEU A 97 3.96 6.58 3.44
N GLU A 98 3.97 5.53 4.27
CA GLU A 98 3.11 5.45 5.45
C GLU A 98 3.44 6.58 6.45
N THR A 99 4.74 6.85 6.67
CA THR A 99 5.21 7.97 7.50
C THR A 99 4.74 9.34 6.96
N GLU A 100 4.76 9.56 5.64
CA GLU A 100 4.31 10.82 5.02
C GLU A 100 2.79 11.00 5.12
N ILE A 101 2.01 9.95 4.84
CA ILE A 101 0.53 9.98 4.86
C ILE A 101 0.00 10.29 6.26
N GLU A 102 0.71 9.82 7.30
CA GLU A 102 0.30 9.86 8.70
C GLU A 102 0.90 11.00 9.52
N GLY A 103 2.00 11.61 9.06
CA GLY A 103 2.65 12.75 9.71
C GLY A 103 3.23 12.47 11.10
N CYS A 104 3.29 11.19 11.49
CA CYS A 104 3.88 10.71 12.74
C CYS A 104 4.55 9.36 12.48
N TRP A 105 5.50 8.96 13.33
CA TRP A 105 6.16 7.66 13.13
C TRP A 105 5.19 6.51 13.47
N PRO A 106 5.23 5.38 12.74
CA PRO A 106 4.44 4.20 13.09
C PRO A 106 4.79 3.71 14.51
N TRP A 107 6.05 3.89 14.93
CA TRP A 107 6.53 3.65 16.29
C TRP A 107 5.93 4.58 17.37
N GLN A 108 5.22 5.64 17.00
CA GLN A 108 4.54 6.57 17.91
C GLN A 108 3.04 6.25 18.08
N ARG A 109 2.40 5.53 17.14
CA ARG A 109 0.99 5.12 17.24
C ARG A 109 0.70 4.40 18.56
N SER A 110 1.53 3.39 18.88
CA SER A 110 1.41 2.57 20.09
C SER A 110 1.53 3.34 21.41
N ARG A 111 2.06 4.57 21.38
CA ARG A 111 2.13 5.46 22.57
C ARG A 111 0.88 6.29 22.81
N ARG A 112 -0.05 6.40 21.86
CA ARG A 112 -1.33 7.12 22.06
C ARG A 112 -2.45 6.19 22.53
N ALA A 113 -2.55 5.00 21.94
CA ALA A 113 -3.57 4.02 22.31
C ALA A 113 -3.53 3.63 23.81
N GLY A 114 -2.33 3.55 24.41
CA GLY A 114 -2.17 3.27 25.84
C GLY A 114 -2.39 4.46 26.79
N ALA A 115 -2.86 5.61 26.29
CA ALA A 115 -3.11 6.81 27.10
C ALA A 115 -4.61 7.15 27.25
N GLU A 116 -5.49 6.50 26.49
CA GLU A 116 -6.95 6.69 26.59
C GLU A 116 -7.61 5.67 27.54
N ASP A 117 -6.97 4.52 27.78
CA ASP A 117 -7.43 3.44 28.67
C ASP A 117 -7.19 3.70 30.18
N VAL A 118 -7.02 4.98 30.57
CA VAL A 118 -6.64 5.41 31.93
C VAL A 118 -7.41 6.68 32.37
N ARG A 119 -8.67 6.83 31.92
CA ARG A 119 -9.58 7.94 32.29
C ARG A 119 -11.03 7.51 32.42
#